data_AF-A0A8J3FFG6-F1
#
_entry.id   AF-A0A8J3FFG6-F1
#
_cell.length_a   1.000
_cell.length_b   1.000
_cell.length_c   1.000
_cell.angle_alpha   90.00
_cell.angle_beta   90.00
_cell.angle_gamma   90.00
#
_symmetry.space_group_name_H-M   'P 1'
#
loop_
_entity.id
_entity.type
_entity.pdbx_description
1 polymer ?
#
loop_
_entity_poly.entity_id
_entity_poly.type
_entity_poly.pdbx_seq_one_letter_code
_entity_poly.pdbx_strand_id
1 'polypeptide(L)'
;MTLTECAVAMGVAVTLLLVLFSFWEAVHDGRAKLFSRQHALAVAVSCLEQATEAGCGDLVPGETRIVTVEGHRLLLTLHRQQAAEGLWRLEVTVSWDARGTPQALTLVRDVASAGSP
;
A
#
# COMPACT_ATOMS: atom_id res chain seq x y z
N MET A 1 42.43 -26.87 -24.69
CA MET A 1 41.02 -26.49 -24.53
C MET A 1 40.29 -26.80 -25.82
N THR A 2 39.23 -27.59 -25.74
CA THR A 2 38.44 -28.00 -26.90
C THR A 2 37.26 -27.05 -27.09
N LEU A 3 36.84 -26.79 -28.33
CA LEU A 3 35.72 -25.90 -28.68
C LEU A 3 34.42 -26.23 -27.91
N THR A 4 34.23 -27.49 -27.55
CA THR A 4 33.13 -28.00 -26.73
C THR A 4 33.15 -27.50 -25.29
N GLU A 5 34.33 -27.38 -24.66
CA GLU A 5 34.46 -26.85 -23.29
C GLU A 5 34.07 -25.36 -23.23
N CYS A 6 34.44 -24.59 -24.25
CA CYS A 6 34.06 -23.18 -24.36
C CYS A 6 32.54 -23.02 -24.57
N ALA A 7 31.93 -23.86 -25.41
CA ALA A 7 30.48 -23.83 -25.64
C ALA A 7 29.68 -24.15 -24.37
N VAL A 8 30.11 -25.16 -23.60
CA VAL A 8 29.48 -25.51 -22.32
C VAL A 8 29.68 -24.39 -21.30
N ALA A 9 30.88 -23.83 -21.17
CA ALA A 9 31.14 -22.72 -20.26
C ALA A 9 30.30 -21.48 -20.57
N MET A 10 30.15 -21.13 -21.85
CA MET A 10 29.27 -20.03 -22.28
C MET A 10 27.79 -20.32 -21.96
N GLY A 11 27.32 -21.55 -22.21
CA GLY A 11 25.94 -21.95 -21.89
C GLY A 11 25.64 -21.86 -20.40
N VAL A 12 26.56 -22.31 -19.54
CA VAL A 12 26.45 -22.21 -18.08
C VAL A 12 26.46 -20.74 -17.65
N ALA A 13 27.36 -19.91 -18.19
CA ALA A 13 27.45 -18.49 -17.87
C ALA A 13 26.16 -17.74 -18.24
N VAL A 14 25.60 -17.98 -19.43
CA VAL A 14 24.33 -17.36 -19.87
C VAL A 14 23.18 -17.79 -18.97
N THR A 15 23.08 -19.08 -18.65
CA THR A 15 22.03 -19.59 -17.76
C THR A 15 22.13 -18.97 -16.37
N LEU A 16 23.35 -18.85 -15.84
CA LEU A 16 23.61 -18.20 -14.55
C LEU A 16 23.18 -16.73 -14.55
N LEU A 17 23.50 -15.99 -15.62
CA LEU A 17 23.10 -14.58 -15.77
C LEU A 17 21.58 -14.42 -15.80
N LEU A 18 20.87 -15.30 -16.49
CA LEU A 18 19.40 -15.29 -16.52
C LEU A 18 18.81 -15.55 -15.14
N VAL A 19 19.35 -16.52 -14.40
CA VAL A 19 18.90 -16.81 -13.02
C VAL A 19 19.13 -15.61 -12.11
N LEU A 20 20.29 -14.97 -12.18
CA LEU A 20 20.60 -13.78 -11.39
C LEU A 20 19.68 -12.60 -11.75
N PHE A 21 19.39 -12.42 -13.04
CA PHE A 21 18.47 -11.38 -13.50
C PHE A 21 17.05 -11.61 -12.97
N SER A 22 16.52 -12.82 -13.11
CA SER A 22 15.19 -13.17 -12.58
C SER A 22 15.11 -13.03 -11.06
N PHE A 23 16.17 -13.43 -10.35
CA PHE A 23 16.24 -13.24 -8.90
C PHE A 23 16.27 -11.76 -8.52
N TRP A 24 17.07 -10.95 -9.22
CA TRP A 24 17.12 -9.51 -9.02
C TRP A 24 15.76 -8.84 -9.24
N GLU A 25 15.05 -9.20 -10.32
CA GLU A 25 13.69 -8.70 -10.56
C GLU A 25 12.72 -9.09 -9.44
N ALA A 26 12.77 -10.33 -8.97
CA ALA A 26 11.93 -10.79 -7.86
C ALA A 26 12.22 -10.04 -6.55
N VAL A 27 13.50 -9.78 -6.25
CA VAL A 27 13.89 -9.00 -5.07
C VAL A 27 13.46 -7.54 -5.22
N HIS A 28 13.66 -6.92 -6.38
CA HIS A 28 13.25 -5.55 -6.63
C HIS A 28 11.72 -5.40 -6.56
N ASP A 29 10.98 -6.35 -7.11
CA ASP A 29 9.51 -6.41 -7.03
C ASP A 29 9.04 -6.59 -5.58
N GLY A 30 9.65 -7.50 -4.83
CA GLY A 30 9.40 -7.69 -3.41
C GLY A 30 9.63 -6.42 -2.58
N ARG A 31 10.74 -5.71 -2.84
CA ARG A 31 11.07 -4.44 -2.16
C ARG A 31 10.08 -3.34 -2.50
N ALA A 32 9.74 -3.16 -3.77
CA ALA A 32 8.77 -2.14 -4.21
C ALA A 32 7.38 -2.38 -3.59
N LYS A 33 6.93 -3.64 -3.53
CA LYS A 33 5.66 -4.01 -2.91
C LYS A 33 5.64 -3.78 -1.40
N LEU A 34 6.70 -4.17 -0.69
CA LEU A 34 6.85 -3.93 0.75
C LEU A 34 6.84 -2.43 1.07
N PHE A 35 7.59 -1.65 0.30
CA PHE A 35 7.67 -0.21 0.44
C PHE A 35 6.30 0.43 0.20
N SER A 36 5.61 0.05 -0.88
CA SER A 36 4.30 0.59 -1.21
C SER A 36 3.24 0.29 -0.15
N ARG A 37 3.28 -0.90 0.48
CA ARG A 37 2.37 -1.26 1.57
C ARG A 37 2.65 -0.48 2.86
N GLN A 38 3.91 -0.25 3.20
CA GLN A 38 4.29 0.56 4.37
C GLN A 38 3.81 2.02 4.22
N HIS A 39 3.94 2.59 3.02
CA HIS A 39 3.43 3.94 2.72
C HIS A 39 1.91 3.99 2.80
N ALA A 40 1.22 3.02 2.19
CA ALA A 40 -0.24 2.93 2.29
C ALA A 40 -0.71 2.85 3.75
N LEU A 41 0.01 2.12 4.60
CA LEU A 41 -0.27 2.04 6.04
C LEU A 41 -0.06 3.38 6.74
N ALA A 42 1.08 4.05 6.54
CA ALA A 42 1.37 5.34 7.15
C ALA A 42 0.32 6.40 6.77
N VAL A 43 -0.06 6.43 5.51
CA VAL A 43 -1.11 7.32 4.98
C VAL A 43 -2.47 7.00 5.58
N ALA A 44 -2.83 5.71 5.69
CA ALA A 44 -4.08 5.29 6.31
C ALA A 44 -4.15 5.69 7.79
N VAL A 45 -3.06 5.51 8.55
CA VAL A 45 -2.96 5.91 9.96
C VAL A 45 -3.10 7.43 10.11
N SER A 46 -2.35 8.21 9.33
CA SER A 46 -2.41 9.67 9.39
C SER A 46 -3.81 10.19 9.02
N CYS A 47 -4.46 9.60 8.01
CA CYS A 47 -5.83 9.95 7.64
C CYS A 47 -6.83 9.64 8.77
N LEU A 48 -6.69 8.49 9.46
CA LEU A 48 -7.51 8.16 10.61
C LEU A 48 -7.30 9.12 11.78
N GLU A 49 -6.06 9.54 12.03
CA GLU A 49 -5.74 10.52 13.08
C GLU A 49 -6.38 11.87 12.78
N GLN A 50 -6.19 12.41 11.57
CA GLN A 50 -6.84 13.66 11.16
C GLN A 50 -8.36 13.58 11.20
N ALA A 51 -8.95 12.45 10.79
CA ALA A 51 -10.39 12.21 10.86
C ALA A 51 -10.89 12.13 12.31
N THR A 52 -10.07 11.60 13.22
CA THR A 52 -10.38 11.58 14.66
C THR A 52 -10.34 13.00 15.23
N GLU A 53 -9.30 13.78 14.90
CA GLU A 53 -9.09 15.15 15.37
C GLU A 53 -10.13 16.15 14.86
N ALA A 54 -10.54 16.03 13.59
CA ALA A 54 -11.56 16.89 12.98
C ALA A 54 -12.96 16.66 13.58
N GLY A 55 -13.13 15.66 14.44
CA GLY A 55 -14.44 15.24 14.90
C GLY A 55 -15.16 14.45 13.82
N CYS A 56 -15.67 13.27 14.20
CA CYS A 56 -16.31 12.34 13.26
C CYS A 56 -17.48 12.95 12.49
N GLY A 57 -18.05 14.08 12.96
CA GLY A 57 -19.20 14.80 12.41
C GLY A 57 -18.94 15.60 11.12
N ASP A 58 -17.71 16.04 10.87
CA ASP A 58 -17.38 16.94 9.75
C ASP A 58 -16.89 16.22 8.48
N LEU A 59 -16.77 14.90 8.53
CA LEU A 59 -16.24 14.10 7.44
C LEU A 59 -17.34 13.67 6.46
N VAL A 60 -17.13 13.93 5.17
CA VAL A 60 -18.04 13.48 4.11
C VAL A 60 -17.88 11.97 3.92
N PRO A 61 -18.95 11.16 4.13
CA PRO A 61 -18.87 9.71 3.99
C PRO A 61 -18.65 9.32 2.52
N GLY A 62 -17.71 8.41 2.27
CA GLY A 62 -17.44 7.87 0.93
C GLY A 62 -16.66 8.80 0.02
N GLU A 63 -16.01 9.83 0.56
CA GLU A 63 -15.12 10.68 -0.23
C GLU A 63 -13.85 9.91 -0.59
N THR A 64 -13.58 9.79 -1.89
CA THR A 64 -12.30 9.28 -2.40
C THR A 64 -11.38 10.43 -2.76
N ARG A 65 -10.19 10.47 -2.17
CA ARG A 65 -9.13 11.44 -2.46
C ARG A 65 -7.92 10.75 -3.07
N ILE A 66 -7.21 11.47 -3.94
CA ILE A 66 -5.95 11.01 -4.52
C ILE A 66 -4.81 11.71 -3.81
N VAL A 67 -3.88 10.96 -3.25
CA VAL A 67 -2.68 11.49 -2.61
C VAL A 67 -1.45 10.89 -3.28
N THR A 68 -0.44 11.73 -3.50
CA THR A 68 0.85 11.29 -4.02
C THR A 68 1.85 11.26 -2.88
N VAL A 69 2.44 10.09 -2.62
CA VAL A 69 3.49 9.92 -1.60
C VAL A 69 4.72 9.33 -2.27
N GLU A 70 5.84 10.05 -2.21
CA GLU A 70 7.11 9.64 -2.82
C GLU A 70 6.98 9.22 -4.31
N GLY A 71 6.11 9.92 -5.04
CA GLY A 71 5.86 9.62 -6.47
C GLY A 71 4.84 8.50 -6.73
N HIS A 72 4.32 7.85 -5.70
CA HIS A 72 3.25 6.85 -5.81
C HIS A 72 1.88 7.48 -5.62
N ARG A 73 0.95 7.23 -6.56
CA ARG A 73 -0.46 7.61 -6.41
C ARG A 73 -1.19 6.58 -5.56
N LEU A 74 -1.80 7.05 -4.48
CA LEU A 74 -2.67 6.31 -3.59
C LEU A 74 -4.08 6.90 -3.68
N LEU A 75 -5.08 6.04 -3.71
CA LEU A 75 -6.50 6.39 -3.65
C LEU A 75 -6.99 6.08 -2.23
N LEU A 76 -7.32 7.12 -1.47
CA LEU A 76 -7.87 6.98 -0.13
C LEU A 76 -9.38 7.13 -0.19
N THR A 77 -10.11 6.25 0.47
CA THR A 77 -11.54 6.38 0.68
C THR A 77 -11.83 6.31 2.17
N LEU A 78 -12.52 7.31 2.69
CA LEU A 78 -12.91 7.38 4.09
C LEU A 78 -14.41 7.11 4.23
N HIS A 79 -14.75 6.11 5.02
CA HIS A 79 -16.11 5.79 5.41
C HIS A 79 -16.26 6.02 6.91
N ARG A 80 -17.44 6.54 7.28
CA ARG A 80 -17.87 6.60 8.68
C ARG A 80 -19.19 5.90 8.82
N GLN A 81 -19.36 5.15 9.90
CA GLN A 81 -20.61 4.48 10.25
C GLN A 81 -20.88 4.66 11.73
N GLN A 82 -22.12 4.92 12.11
CA GLN A 82 -22.48 4.93 13.52
C GLN A 82 -22.54 3.47 14.02
N ALA A 83 -21.70 3.12 14.99
CA ALA A 83 -21.63 1.78 15.57
C ALA A 83 -22.60 1.65 16.76
N ALA A 84 -22.71 2.70 17.57
CA ALA A 84 -23.66 2.83 18.66
C ALA A 84 -23.95 4.31 18.95
N GLU A 85 -24.84 4.60 19.89
CA GLU A 85 -25.03 5.97 20.39
C GLU A 85 -23.71 6.50 20.97
N GLY A 86 -23.27 7.67 20.47
CA GLY A 86 -22.00 8.26 20.86
C GLY A 86 -20.73 7.51 20.41
N LEU A 87 -20.85 6.49 19.55
CA LEU A 87 -19.71 5.73 19.04
C LEU A 87 -19.75 5.63 17.51
N TRP A 88 -18.67 6.09 16.88
CA TRP A 88 -18.49 6.06 15.43
C TRP A 88 -17.40 5.07 15.05
N ARG A 89 -17.61 4.36 13.95
CA ARG A 89 -16.60 3.55 13.28
C ARG A 89 -16.09 4.31 12.09
N LEU A 90 -14.80 4.61 12.08
CA LEU A 90 -14.08 5.16 10.94
C LEU A 90 -13.36 4.04 10.22
N GLU A 91 -13.52 3.99 8.90
CA GLU A 91 -12.87 3.05 8.02
C GLU A 91 -12.14 3.82 6.93
N VAL A 92 -10.82 3.62 6.83
CA VAL A 92 -10.00 4.19 5.77
C VAL A 92 -9.51 3.05 4.89
N THR A 93 -9.87 3.10 3.62
CA THR A 93 -9.34 2.21 2.60
C THR A 93 -8.35 2.96 1.73
N VAL A 94 -7.11 2.51 1.69
CA VAL A 94 -6.08 3.01 0.77
C VAL A 94 -5.87 1.96 -0.30
N SER A 95 -6.11 2.33 -1.55
CA SER A 95 -5.84 1.48 -2.70
C SER A 95 -4.74 2.09 -3.57
N TRP A 96 -3.96 1.24 -4.22
CA TRP A 96 -2.86 1.64 -5.06
C TRP A 96 -2.59 0.60 -6.14
N ASP A 97 -1.90 1.02 -7.19
CA ASP A 97 -1.45 0.11 -8.24
C ASP A 97 0.01 -0.29 -8.02
N ALA A 98 0.25 -1.57 -7.78
CA ALA A 98 1.59 -2.15 -7.75
C ALA A 98 1.86 -2.86 -9.09
N ARG A 99 2.35 -2.11 -10.08
CA ARG A 99 2.75 -2.61 -11.42
C ARG A 99 1.63 -3.33 -12.17
N GLY A 100 0.44 -2.74 -12.24
CA GLY A 100 -0.75 -3.28 -12.90
C GLY A 100 -1.59 -4.23 -12.03
N THR A 101 -1.21 -4.42 -10.76
CA THR A 101 -1.99 -5.19 -9.79
C THR A 101 -2.61 -4.25 -8.76
N PRO A 102 -3.94 -4.09 -8.72
CA PRO A 102 -4.60 -3.29 -7.71
C PRO A 102 -4.40 -3.94 -6.34
N GLN A 103 -3.93 -3.14 -5.39
CA GLN A 103 -3.77 -3.50 -3.99
C GLN A 103 -4.66 -2.58 -3.16
N ALA A 104 -5.11 -3.06 -2.01
CA ALA A 104 -5.87 -2.27 -1.06
C ALA A 104 -5.52 -2.67 0.38
N LEU A 105 -5.57 -1.68 1.27
CA LEU A 105 -5.41 -1.82 2.70
C LEU A 105 -6.55 -1.05 3.36
N THR A 106 -7.26 -1.71 4.26
CA THR A 106 -8.33 -1.10 5.05
C THR A 106 -7.93 -1.08 6.52
N LEU A 107 -8.04 0.09 7.14
CA LEU A 107 -7.91 0.27 8.58
C LEU A 107 -9.24 0.73 9.15
N VAL A 108 -9.59 0.18 10.31
CA VAL A 108 -10.83 0.49 11.02
C VAL A 108 -10.48 0.95 12.43
N ARG A 109 -11.12 2.03 12.89
CA ARG A 109 -10.99 2.55 14.25
C ARG A 109 -12.35 2.96 14.77
N ASP A 110 -12.69 2.50 15.97
CA ASP A 110 -13.84 3.00 16.70
C ASP A 110 -13.44 4.24 17.50
N VAL A 111 -14.23 5.30 17.38
CA VAL A 111 -13.99 6.62 17.94
C VAL A 111 -15.26 7.07 18.67
N ALA A 112 -15.15 7.36 19.96
CA ALA A 112 -16.24 7.97 20.70
C ALA A 112 -16.49 9.37 20.13
N SER A 113 -17.75 9.76 19.95
CA SER A 113 -18.06 11.16 19.65
C SER A 113 -17.49 12.00 20.80
N ALA A 114 -16.66 12.98 20.48
CA ALA A 114 -16.35 14.02 21.44
C ALA A 114 -17.70 14.59 21.89
N GLY A 115 -18.09 14.36 23.15
CA GLY A 115 -19.28 14.98 23.70
C GLY A 115 -19.12 16.48 23.55
N SER A 116 -20.08 17.13 22.88
CA SER A 116 -20.19 18.58 22.99
C SER A 116 -20.30 18.92 24.49
N PRO A 117 -19.42 19.77 25.05
CA PRO A 117 -19.78 20.47 26.27
C PRO A 117 -21.03 21.33 26.04
#